data_AF-A0A936LL99-F1
#
_entry.id   AF-A0A936LL99-F1
#
_cell.length_a   1.000
_cell.length_b   1.000
_cell.length_c   1.000
_cell.angle_alpha   90.00
_cell.angle_beta   90.00
_cell.angle_gamma   90.00
#
_symmetry.space_group_name_H-M   'P 1'
#
loop_
_entity.id
_entity.type
_entity.pdbx_description
1 polymer ?
#
loop_
_entity_poly.entity_id
_entity_poly.type
_entity_poly.pdbx_seq_one_letter_code
_entity_poly.pdbx_strand_id
1 'polypeptide(L)'
;MVIAVSDTGVVACAAGRLYRLELPITATAVLGVSADPVCAHHAVQVGATLVPPSPLSLFWEQGNGLPDAFGDTITVQPLENTWYTVHLTSPLACWQTSDSIEVHVAPNSLIGASAAASGAGTCQGDSVQLTATAEEALAFDTFTGGYAPWWSNIVGGTVGSGCGPLTDEHLVFDAGGTRSATTQPFDLSGGGAIQFDLFIGNGTNGCDDAEGADDVALEFSVNNGLNWAMMQILDEAAFASFTPVSVPYPSPRKRRAPCCACGNWASGARTKMYGRSTMWW
;
A
#
# COMPACT_ATOMS: atom_id res chain seq x y z
N MET A 1 24.20 39.03 -34.19
CA MET A 1 24.61 39.09 -35.61
C MET A 1 23.81 40.19 -36.27
N VAL A 2 24.44 41.32 -36.62
CA VAL A 2 23.76 42.43 -37.33
C VAL A 2 24.00 42.21 -38.82
N ILE A 3 22.91 42.04 -39.58
CA ILE A 3 22.99 42.01 -41.05
C ILE A 3 22.50 43.37 -41.53
N ALA A 4 23.44 44.21 -41.98
CA ALA A 4 23.12 45.44 -42.70
C ALA A 4 22.83 45.07 -44.17
N VAL A 5 21.70 45.54 -44.69
CA VAL A 5 21.37 45.44 -46.11
C VAL A 5 21.51 46.83 -46.71
N SER A 6 22.54 47.06 -47.53
CA SER A 6 22.56 48.19 -48.45
C SER A 6 21.77 47.79 -49.69
N ASP A 7 20.71 48.51 -50.02
CA ASP A 7 20.04 48.35 -51.31
C ASP A 7 20.11 49.67 -52.08
N THR A 8 20.98 49.71 -53.10
CA THR A 8 20.91 50.71 -54.16
C THR A 8 19.89 50.25 -55.18
N GLY A 9 18.63 50.58 -54.91
CA GLY A 9 17.57 50.87 -55.87
C GLY A 9 17.22 49.80 -56.91
N VAL A 10 16.14 49.05 -56.67
CA VAL A 10 15.07 48.79 -57.65
C VAL A 10 13.75 48.61 -56.87
N VAL A 11 12.70 49.34 -57.26
CA VAL A 11 11.33 49.10 -56.76
C VAL A 11 10.81 47.81 -57.40
N ALA A 12 10.95 46.70 -56.71
CA ALA A 12 10.19 45.48 -56.94
C ALA A 12 9.38 45.19 -55.67
N CYS A 13 8.10 44.79 -55.81
CA CYS A 13 7.29 44.30 -54.70
C CYS A 13 8.09 43.22 -53.94
N ALA A 14 8.62 43.59 -52.78
CA ALA A 14 9.43 42.70 -51.96
C ALA A 14 8.51 41.60 -51.43
N ALA A 15 8.62 40.39 -52.00
CA ALA A 15 8.10 39.20 -51.37
C ALA A 15 8.78 39.09 -50.00
N GLY A 16 8.05 39.43 -48.94
CA GLY A 16 8.55 39.37 -47.57
C GLY A 16 9.02 37.96 -47.28
N ARG A 17 10.34 37.75 -47.24
CA ARG A 17 10.91 36.51 -46.76
C ARG A 17 10.72 36.47 -45.26
N LEU A 18 9.83 35.58 -44.80
CA LEU A 18 9.74 35.24 -43.39
C LEU A 18 11.04 34.53 -43.01
N TYR A 19 11.87 35.17 -42.20
CA TYR A 19 13.00 34.51 -41.56
C TYR A 19 12.49 33.93 -40.24
N ARG A 20 12.64 32.61 -40.08
CA ARG A 20 12.29 31.90 -38.85
C ARG A 20 13.58 31.52 -38.12
N LEU A 21 13.73 32.00 -36.89
CA LEU A 21 14.81 31.59 -35.98
C LEU A 21 14.25 30.50 -35.07
N GLU A 22 14.67 29.24 -35.27
CA GLU A 22 14.32 28.13 -34.38
C GLU A 22 15.53 27.85 -33.48
N LEU A 23 15.38 28.08 -32.17
CA LEU A 23 16.35 27.63 -31.18
C LEU A 23 15.90 26.24 -30.70
N PRO A 24 16.77 25.21 -30.73
CA PRO A 24 16.44 23.93 -30.12
C PRO A 24 16.26 24.15 -28.62
N ILE A 25 15.08 23.81 -28.09
CA ILE A 25 14.82 23.86 -26.65
C ILE A 25 15.51 22.63 -26.03
N THR A 26 16.59 22.86 -25.26
CA THR A 26 17.36 21.80 -24.58
C THR A 26 17.03 21.71 -23.09
N ALA A 27 15.84 22.15 -22.69
CA ALA A 27 15.46 22.13 -21.29
C ALA A 27 15.21 20.71 -20.81
N THR A 28 15.63 20.45 -19.57
CA THR A 28 15.43 19.18 -18.87
C THR A 28 14.52 19.40 -17.67
N ALA A 29 13.66 18.43 -17.37
CA ALA A 29 12.90 18.42 -16.13
C ALA A 29 13.78 17.83 -15.03
N VAL A 30 13.94 18.56 -13.93
CA VAL A 30 14.45 18.00 -12.67
C VAL A 30 13.25 17.68 -11.80
N LEU A 31 13.01 16.38 -11.58
CA LEU A 31 11.90 15.89 -10.77
C LEU A 31 12.30 15.86 -9.29
N GLY A 32 11.33 16.15 -8.42
CA GLY A 32 11.53 16.12 -6.97
C GLY A 32 10.24 15.84 -6.21
N VAL A 33 10.41 15.30 -5.01
CA VAL A 33 9.34 15.01 -4.06
C VAL A 33 9.59 15.80 -2.78
N SER A 34 8.54 16.36 -2.18
CA SER A 34 8.69 17.17 -0.96
C SER A 34 9.10 16.36 0.29
N ALA A 35 8.93 15.03 0.25
CA ALA A 35 9.38 14.09 1.28
C ALA A 35 9.56 12.70 0.65
N ASP A 36 10.58 11.96 1.10
CA ASP A 36 10.84 10.57 0.67
C ASP A 36 11.60 9.83 1.80
N PRO A 37 11.07 8.72 2.37
CA PRO A 37 9.77 8.10 2.06
C PRO A 37 8.59 8.87 2.67
N VAL A 38 7.38 8.66 2.11
CA VAL A 38 6.13 9.22 2.63
C VAL A 38 5.29 8.18 3.34
N CYS A 39 4.56 8.56 4.39
CA CYS A 39 3.61 7.66 5.03
C CYS A 39 2.39 7.44 4.12
N ALA A 40 1.84 6.22 4.10
CA ALA A 40 0.58 5.94 3.42
C ALA A 40 -0.52 6.93 3.87
N HIS A 41 -1.41 7.30 2.93
CA HIS A 41 -2.49 8.30 3.11
C HIS A 41 -2.04 9.75 3.34
N HIS A 42 -0.75 10.06 3.37
CA HIS A 42 -0.31 11.45 3.50
C HIS A 42 -0.17 12.13 2.14
N ALA A 43 -0.62 13.38 2.07
CA ALA A 43 -0.42 14.22 0.90
C ALA A 43 1.04 14.64 0.78
N VAL A 44 1.63 14.43 -0.39
CA VAL A 44 2.99 14.88 -0.74
C VAL A 44 2.96 15.68 -2.04
N GLN A 45 3.86 16.65 -2.17
CA GLN A 45 4.02 17.41 -3.41
C GLN A 45 5.07 16.73 -4.29
N VAL A 46 4.71 16.47 -5.54
CA VAL A 46 5.63 16.05 -6.60
C VAL A 46 5.73 17.20 -7.58
N GLY A 47 6.95 17.59 -7.93
CA GLY A 47 7.19 18.74 -8.80
C GLY A 47 8.27 18.49 -9.83
N ALA A 48 8.22 19.30 -10.89
CA ALA A 48 9.18 19.28 -11.98
C ALA A 48 9.66 20.71 -12.26
N THR A 49 10.97 20.94 -12.16
CA THR A 49 11.58 22.24 -12.45
C THR A 49 12.33 22.19 -13.77
N LEU A 50 12.00 23.08 -14.71
CA LEU A 50 12.67 23.16 -16.00
C LEU A 50 14.01 23.89 -15.90
N VAL A 51 15.10 23.21 -16.28
CA VAL A 51 16.45 23.77 -16.27
C VAL A 51 17.09 23.66 -17.67
N PRO A 52 17.45 24.79 -18.32
CA PRO A 52 17.13 26.17 -17.95
C PRO A 52 15.61 26.45 -18.06
N PRO A 53 15.11 27.55 -17.44
CA PRO A 53 13.71 27.95 -17.57
C PRO A 53 13.30 28.05 -19.04
N SER A 54 12.20 27.39 -19.40
CA SER A 54 11.77 27.25 -20.78
C SER A 54 10.24 27.28 -20.90
N PRO A 55 9.69 27.58 -22.09
CA PRO A 55 8.24 27.71 -22.28
C PRO A 55 7.53 26.36 -22.46
N LEU A 56 8.13 25.25 -22.02
CA LEU A 56 7.51 23.91 -22.14
C LEU A 56 6.30 23.83 -21.22
N SER A 57 5.22 23.20 -21.68
CA SER A 57 4.08 22.87 -20.82
C SER A 57 4.29 21.52 -20.16
N LEU A 58 3.99 21.44 -18.87
CA LEU A 58 4.04 20.22 -18.08
C LEU A 58 2.62 19.69 -17.87
N PHE A 59 2.45 18.40 -18.12
CA PHE A 59 1.21 17.67 -17.93
C PHE A 59 1.48 16.35 -17.22
N TRP A 60 0.81 16.13 -16.10
CA TRP A 60 0.91 14.90 -15.32
C TRP A 60 -0.18 13.92 -15.75
N GLU A 61 0.20 12.68 -16.04
CA GLU A 61 -0.69 11.64 -16.58
C GLU A 61 -1.73 11.18 -15.53
N GLN A 62 -2.96 10.90 -15.99
CA GLN A 62 -3.98 10.22 -15.19
C GLN A 62 -3.53 8.83 -14.75
N GLY A 63 -3.67 8.53 -13.46
CA GLY A 63 -3.38 7.22 -12.89
C GLY A 63 -3.04 7.30 -11.42
N ASN A 64 -3.06 6.16 -10.72
CA ASN A 64 -2.60 6.05 -9.33
C ASN A 64 -3.22 7.09 -8.36
N GLY A 65 -4.53 7.34 -8.50
CA GLY A 65 -5.28 8.29 -7.67
C GLY A 65 -5.20 9.76 -8.09
N LEU A 66 -4.55 10.08 -9.21
CA LEU A 66 -4.52 11.45 -9.75
C LEU A 66 -5.55 11.70 -10.86
N PRO A 67 -6.24 12.85 -10.84
CA PRO A 67 -6.84 13.43 -12.03
C PRO A 67 -5.77 14.06 -12.93
N ASP A 68 -6.03 14.15 -14.23
CA ASP A 68 -5.19 14.90 -15.17
C ASP A 68 -4.91 16.32 -14.66
N ALA A 69 -3.65 16.69 -14.55
CA ALA A 69 -3.24 17.96 -13.95
C ALA A 69 -2.16 18.66 -14.78
N PHE A 70 -2.38 19.95 -15.06
CA PHE A 70 -1.37 20.84 -15.64
C PHE A 70 -0.66 21.63 -14.55
N GLY A 71 0.66 21.77 -14.67
CA GLY A 71 1.45 22.63 -13.81
C GLY A 71 2.76 22.02 -13.33
N ASP A 72 3.55 22.86 -12.66
CA ASP A 72 4.90 22.54 -12.20
C ASP A 72 4.91 21.62 -10.97
N THR A 73 3.79 21.53 -10.24
CA THR A 73 3.66 20.75 -9.01
C THR A 73 2.25 20.19 -8.87
N ILE A 74 2.16 18.96 -8.38
CA ILE A 74 0.92 18.23 -8.09
C ILE A 74 0.94 17.69 -6.66
N THR A 75 -0.23 17.50 -6.08
CA THR A 75 -0.39 16.85 -4.77
C THR A 75 -0.87 15.41 -4.96
N VAL A 76 -0.15 14.45 -4.40
CA VAL A 76 -0.43 13.00 -4.51
C VAL A 76 -0.56 12.36 -3.14
N GLN A 77 -1.32 11.26 -3.05
CA GLN A 77 -1.51 10.45 -1.84
C GLN A 77 -1.31 8.95 -2.15
N PRO A 78 -0.07 8.51 -2.45
CA PRO A 78 0.19 7.11 -2.76
C PRO A 78 0.01 6.21 -1.54
N LEU A 79 -0.57 5.02 -1.75
CA LEU A 79 -0.77 3.99 -0.72
C LEU A 79 0.34 2.93 -0.74
N GLU A 80 1.06 2.85 -1.85
CA GLU A 80 2.20 1.98 -2.10
C GLU A 80 3.21 2.69 -3.00
N ASN A 81 4.40 2.13 -3.18
CA ASN A 81 5.40 2.73 -4.07
C ASN A 81 4.80 2.95 -5.46
N THR A 82 4.76 4.20 -5.89
CA THR A 82 3.99 4.62 -7.06
C THR A 82 4.85 5.49 -7.96
N TRP A 83 4.82 5.20 -9.26
CA TRP A 83 5.45 6.02 -10.28
C TRP A 83 4.49 7.12 -10.76
N TYR A 84 5.02 8.34 -10.90
CA TYR A 84 4.32 9.49 -11.48
C TYR A 84 5.07 9.96 -12.73
N THR A 85 4.34 10.05 -13.84
CA THR A 85 4.88 10.43 -15.15
C THR A 85 4.46 11.85 -15.50
N VAL A 86 5.42 12.67 -15.93
CA VAL A 86 5.18 14.00 -16.47
C VAL A 86 5.54 14.05 -17.95
N HIS A 87 4.66 14.63 -18.74
CA HIS A 87 4.85 14.89 -20.15
C HIS A 87 5.22 16.35 -20.37
N LEU A 88 6.35 16.57 -21.05
CA LEU A 88 6.78 17.88 -21.50
C LEU A 88 6.40 18.06 -22.96
N THR A 89 5.68 19.15 -23.24
CA THR A 89 5.26 19.48 -24.61
C THR A 89 5.86 20.81 -25.04
N SER A 90 6.43 20.83 -26.26
CA SER A 90 6.88 22.07 -26.88
C SER A 90 5.73 23.08 -27.06
N PRO A 91 5.99 24.40 -27.09
CA PRO A 91 4.94 25.42 -27.24
C PRO A 91 4.08 25.27 -28.51
N LEU A 92 4.65 24.65 -29.55
CA LEU A 92 3.98 24.39 -30.83
C LEU A 92 3.51 22.93 -30.96
N ALA A 93 3.60 22.14 -29.88
CA ALA A 93 3.27 20.72 -29.82
C ALA A 93 3.92 19.86 -30.91
N CYS A 94 5.06 20.29 -31.47
CA CYS A 94 5.77 19.56 -32.53
C CYS A 94 6.48 18.31 -32.02
N TRP A 95 6.85 18.31 -30.74
CA TRP A 95 7.44 17.17 -30.04
C TRP A 95 7.00 17.13 -28.59
N GLN A 96 7.01 15.92 -28.04
CA GLN A 96 6.71 15.59 -26.66
C GLN A 96 7.76 14.60 -26.14
N THR A 97 8.06 14.68 -24.85
CA THR A 97 8.90 13.72 -24.14
C THR A 97 8.34 13.53 -22.73
N SER A 98 8.72 12.45 -22.07
CA SER A 98 8.24 12.13 -20.73
C SER A 98 9.38 11.76 -19.81
N ASP A 99 9.19 12.03 -18.53
CA ASP A 99 10.07 11.61 -17.45
C ASP A 99 9.21 11.11 -16.28
N SER A 100 9.78 10.29 -15.40
CA SER A 100 9.04 9.67 -14.30
C SER A 100 9.83 9.68 -12.98
N ILE A 101 9.10 9.78 -11.88
CA ILE A 101 9.65 9.70 -10.52
C ILE A 101 8.86 8.70 -9.68
N GLU A 102 9.58 7.87 -8.93
CA GLU A 102 8.99 6.95 -7.95
C GLU A 102 8.85 7.65 -6.60
N VAL A 103 7.66 7.63 -6.03
CA VAL A 103 7.42 8.04 -4.65
C VAL A 103 7.41 6.79 -3.78
N HIS A 104 8.37 6.66 -2.86
CA HIS A 104 8.42 5.53 -1.94
C HIS A 104 7.46 5.77 -0.78
N VAL A 105 6.57 4.81 -0.56
CA VAL A 105 5.65 4.81 0.57
C VAL A 105 6.23 3.93 1.66
N ALA A 106 6.54 4.52 2.80
CA ALA A 106 6.88 3.77 3.99
C ALA A 106 5.66 2.95 4.42
N PRO A 107 5.78 1.61 4.57
CA PRO A 107 4.74 0.79 5.17
C PRO A 107 4.67 1.16 6.65
N ASN A 108 3.89 2.16 7.02
CA ASN A 108 3.89 2.66 8.40
C ASN A 108 2.55 3.27 8.75
N SER A 109 1.58 2.40 9.01
CA SER A 109 0.61 2.72 10.04
C SER A 109 1.08 2.01 11.31
N LEU A 110 1.63 2.79 12.24
CA LEU A 110 1.74 2.35 13.63
C LEU A 110 0.31 2.13 14.11
N ILE A 111 -0.12 0.88 14.14
CA ILE A 111 -1.48 0.51 14.56
C ILE A 111 -1.60 0.52 16.08
N GLY A 112 -0.49 0.48 16.80
CA GLY A 112 -0.48 0.57 18.25
C GLY A 112 0.90 0.91 18.80
N ALA A 113 0.89 1.55 19.97
CA ALA A 113 2.07 1.68 20.81
C ALA A 113 1.68 1.38 22.25
N SER A 114 2.42 0.50 22.90
CA SER A 114 2.24 0.20 24.31
C SER A 114 3.54 0.43 25.06
N ALA A 115 3.43 0.92 26.30
CA ALA A 115 4.55 1.10 27.19
C ALA A 115 4.31 0.28 28.45
N ALA A 116 5.27 -0.57 28.80
CA ALA A 116 5.22 -1.39 30.00
C ALA A 116 6.41 -1.06 30.91
N ALA A 117 6.15 -0.95 32.21
CA ALA A 117 7.19 -0.91 33.22
C ALA A 117 7.55 -2.34 33.65
N SER A 118 8.81 -2.59 33.97
CA SER A 118 9.32 -3.90 34.37
C SER A 118 8.77 -4.46 35.70
N GLY A 119 7.76 -3.82 36.32
CA GLY A 119 7.14 -4.26 37.57
C GLY A 119 5.80 -3.59 37.85
N ALA A 120 4.90 -4.31 38.53
CA ALA A 120 3.61 -3.79 39.02
C ALA A 120 3.76 -3.36 40.49
N GLY A 121 4.10 -2.09 40.72
CA GLY A 121 4.33 -1.50 42.04
C GLY A 121 5.82 -1.32 42.38
N THR A 122 6.22 -0.08 42.67
CA THR A 122 7.61 0.32 42.94
C THR A 122 7.71 1.09 44.24
N CYS A 123 8.83 0.96 44.96
CA CYS A 123 9.09 1.76 46.15
C CYS A 123 9.70 3.11 45.78
N GLN A 124 9.56 4.10 46.66
CA GLN A 124 10.17 5.42 46.47
C GLN A 124 11.70 5.30 46.43
N GLY A 125 12.29 5.68 45.29
CA GLY A 125 13.75 5.61 45.06
C GLY A 125 14.19 4.50 44.11
N ASP A 126 13.29 3.59 43.72
CA ASP A 126 13.60 2.53 42.76
C ASP A 126 13.66 3.06 41.33
N SER A 127 14.54 2.47 40.53
CA SER A 127 14.60 2.69 39.08
C SER A 127 13.87 1.56 38.35
N VAL A 128 12.91 1.89 37.49
CA VAL A 128 12.24 0.93 36.61
C VAL A 128 12.72 1.03 35.18
N GLN A 129 12.70 -0.09 34.47
CA GLN A 129 12.87 -0.10 33.03
C GLN A 129 11.50 0.10 32.37
N LEU A 130 11.41 1.11 31.51
CA LEU A 130 10.27 1.33 30.63
C LEU A 130 10.60 0.72 29.27
N THR A 131 9.78 -0.21 28.83
CA THR A 131 9.85 -0.78 27.50
C THR A 131 8.69 -0.23 26.69
N ALA A 132 9.00 0.48 25.60
CA ALA A 132 8.02 0.86 24.60
C ALA A 132 8.05 -0.15 23.45
N THR A 133 6.89 -0.68 23.10
CA THR A 133 6.69 -1.55 21.94
C THR A 133 5.76 -0.86 20.97
N ALA A 134 6.18 -0.78 19.71
CA ALA A 134 5.44 -0.23 18.59
C ALA A 134 5.02 -1.39 17.68
N GLU A 135 3.76 -1.39 17.24
CA GLU A 135 3.20 -2.40 16.34
C GLU A 135 2.99 -1.76 14.96
N GLU A 136 3.62 -2.37 13.95
CA GLU A 136 3.54 -1.97 12.55
C GLU A 136 2.65 -2.96 11.80
N ALA A 137 1.68 -2.46 11.06
CA ALA A 137 0.87 -3.29 10.19
C ALA A 137 1.63 -3.60 8.89
N LEU A 138 2.00 -4.86 8.67
CA LEU A 138 2.58 -5.32 7.40
C LEU A 138 1.55 -5.35 6.25
N ALA A 139 0.28 -5.49 6.61
CA ALA A 139 -0.88 -5.41 5.74
C ALA A 139 -2.09 -4.99 6.56
N PHE A 140 -2.92 -4.15 5.97
CA PHE A 140 -4.15 -3.65 6.59
C PHE A 140 -5.19 -3.40 5.50
N ASP A 141 -6.42 -3.84 5.75
CA ASP A 141 -7.55 -3.67 4.84
C ASP A 141 -8.79 -3.31 5.65
N THR A 142 -9.42 -2.20 5.28
CA THR A 142 -10.74 -1.81 5.80
C THR A 142 -11.87 -2.24 4.88
N PHE A 143 -11.55 -2.88 3.75
CA PHE A 143 -12.48 -3.30 2.70
C PHE A 143 -13.33 -2.16 2.15
N THR A 144 -12.77 -0.95 2.05
CA THR A 144 -13.48 0.22 1.53
C THR A 144 -13.20 0.39 0.03
N GLY A 145 -14.23 0.27 -0.79
CA GLY A 145 -14.16 0.35 -2.25
C GLY A 145 -13.60 -0.90 -2.94
N GLY A 146 -13.42 -1.99 -2.19
CA GLY A 146 -12.81 -3.24 -2.65
C GLY A 146 -11.86 -3.82 -1.62
N TYR A 147 -11.13 -4.87 -2.00
CA TYR A 147 -10.08 -5.47 -1.17
C TYR A 147 -8.69 -5.10 -1.70
N ALA A 148 -7.72 -5.01 -0.81
CA ALA A 148 -6.36 -4.61 -1.11
C ALA A 148 -5.62 -5.61 -2.04
N PRO A 149 -4.64 -5.14 -2.84
CA PRO A 149 -3.96 -5.98 -3.84
C PRO A 149 -3.08 -7.09 -3.24
N TRP A 150 -2.80 -7.05 -1.94
CA TRP A 150 -2.08 -8.09 -1.23
C TRP A 150 -2.96 -9.28 -0.84
N TRP A 151 -4.27 -9.29 -1.15
CA TRP A 151 -5.06 -10.52 -1.20
C TRP A 151 -4.71 -11.29 -2.48
N SER A 152 -4.19 -12.51 -2.34
CA SER A 152 -3.85 -13.35 -3.49
C SER A 152 -5.07 -14.02 -4.12
N ASN A 153 -6.08 -14.34 -3.30
CA ASN A 153 -7.28 -15.03 -3.78
C ASN A 153 -8.44 -14.85 -2.81
N ILE A 154 -9.60 -14.43 -3.31
CA ILE A 154 -10.87 -14.44 -2.57
C ILE A 154 -11.83 -15.36 -3.32
N VAL A 155 -12.38 -16.36 -2.62
CA VAL A 155 -13.32 -17.34 -3.16
C VAL A 155 -14.61 -17.24 -2.36
N GLY A 156 -15.73 -17.08 -3.06
CA GLY A 156 -17.06 -17.06 -2.44
C GLY A 156 -17.31 -15.87 -1.50
N GLY A 157 -16.50 -14.82 -1.60
CA GLY A 157 -16.68 -13.58 -0.84
C GLY A 157 -16.64 -12.34 -1.73
N THR A 158 -17.36 -11.31 -1.32
CA THR A 158 -17.43 -10.00 -1.98
C THR A 158 -17.33 -8.88 -0.96
N VAL A 159 -16.82 -7.72 -1.37
CA VAL A 159 -16.79 -6.53 -0.52
C VAL A 159 -18.08 -5.76 -0.69
N GLY A 160 -18.73 -5.42 0.42
CA GLY A 160 -19.92 -4.59 0.43
C GLY A 160 -20.51 -4.46 1.82
N SER A 161 -21.64 -3.79 1.93
CA SER A 161 -22.44 -3.66 3.14
C SER A 161 -23.56 -4.71 3.16
N GLY A 162 -23.20 -5.96 2.88
CA GLY A 162 -24.12 -7.08 2.75
C GLY A 162 -24.80 -7.44 4.08
N CYS A 163 -24.81 -8.71 4.43
CA CYS A 163 -25.39 -9.14 5.68
C CYS A 163 -24.46 -8.82 6.87
N GLY A 164 -25.01 -8.50 8.04
CA GLY A 164 -24.24 -8.24 9.27
C GLY A 164 -24.61 -6.92 9.95
N PRO A 165 -24.15 -6.68 11.19
CA PRO A 165 -24.56 -5.51 11.97
C PRO A 165 -23.81 -4.21 11.61
N LEU A 166 -22.81 -4.25 10.72
CA LEU A 166 -22.06 -3.06 10.29
C LEU A 166 -22.70 -2.42 9.06
N THR A 167 -22.70 -1.08 9.02
CA THR A 167 -23.17 -0.30 7.87
C THR A 167 -22.08 -0.01 6.85
N ASP A 168 -20.82 -0.09 7.27
CA ASP A 168 -19.65 0.14 6.42
C ASP A 168 -19.34 -1.12 5.59
N GLU A 169 -18.59 -0.94 4.51
CA GLU A 169 -18.18 -2.05 3.65
C GLU A 169 -17.22 -2.99 4.39
N HIS A 170 -17.44 -4.29 4.20
CA HIS A 170 -16.63 -5.37 4.77
C HIS A 170 -16.60 -6.56 3.81
N LEU A 171 -15.70 -7.50 4.03
CA LEU A 171 -15.65 -8.74 3.25
C LEU A 171 -16.73 -9.72 3.73
N VAL A 172 -17.72 -9.98 2.89
CA VAL A 172 -18.86 -10.87 3.16
C VAL A 172 -18.70 -12.17 2.39
N PHE A 173 -18.87 -13.31 3.05
CA PHE A 173 -18.84 -14.64 2.42
C PHE A 173 -20.22 -15.28 2.39
N ASP A 174 -20.95 -15.11 1.29
CA ASP A 174 -22.34 -15.55 1.11
C ASP A 174 -22.56 -16.54 -0.05
N ALA A 175 -21.54 -16.77 -0.88
CA ALA A 175 -21.68 -17.65 -2.04
C ALA A 175 -21.74 -19.13 -1.64
N GLY A 176 -22.48 -19.96 -2.39
CA GLY A 176 -22.47 -21.40 -2.18
C GLY A 176 -21.10 -22.05 -2.42
N GLY A 177 -20.82 -23.17 -1.72
CA GLY A 177 -19.58 -23.92 -1.85
C GLY A 177 -18.44 -23.36 -1.00
N THR A 178 -17.19 -23.58 -1.44
CA THR A 178 -16.01 -23.18 -0.67
C THR A 178 -15.87 -21.67 -0.57
N ARG A 179 -15.70 -21.16 0.65
CA ARG A 179 -15.45 -19.75 0.93
C ARG A 179 -14.07 -19.57 1.52
N SER A 180 -13.28 -18.65 0.97
CA SER A 180 -11.98 -18.33 1.56
C SER A 180 -11.35 -17.03 1.12
N ALA A 181 -10.64 -16.36 2.02
CA ALA A 181 -9.70 -15.28 1.68
C ALA A 181 -8.27 -15.76 1.88
N THR A 182 -7.39 -15.52 0.90
CA THR A 182 -5.97 -15.89 0.93
C THR A 182 -5.09 -14.68 0.71
N THR A 183 -4.12 -14.43 1.59
CA THR A 183 -3.15 -13.35 1.43
C THR A 183 -1.98 -13.73 0.50
N GLN A 184 -1.33 -12.72 -0.06
CA GLN A 184 0.04 -12.82 -0.55
C GLN A 184 0.99 -13.15 0.61
N PRO A 185 2.21 -13.65 0.31
CA PRO A 185 3.14 -14.06 1.34
C PRO A 185 3.80 -12.88 2.08
N PHE A 186 3.66 -12.84 3.41
CA PHE A 186 4.38 -11.90 4.29
C PHE A 186 5.56 -12.54 5.02
N ASP A 187 6.58 -11.75 5.37
CA ASP A 187 7.71 -12.18 6.19
C ASP A 187 7.43 -11.88 7.68
N LEU A 188 7.08 -12.90 8.45
CA LEU A 188 6.87 -12.80 9.91
C LEU A 188 8.04 -13.37 10.72
N SER A 189 9.26 -13.38 10.17
CA SER A 189 10.44 -13.88 10.88
C SER A 189 10.78 -13.09 12.16
N GLY A 190 10.28 -11.86 12.29
CA GLY A 190 10.33 -11.03 13.50
C GLY A 190 9.30 -11.39 14.57
N GLY A 191 8.37 -12.31 14.29
CA GLY A 191 7.15 -12.52 15.08
C GLY A 191 6.02 -11.60 14.60
N GLY A 192 4.96 -11.50 15.39
CA GLY A 192 3.77 -10.69 15.08
C GLY A 192 2.47 -11.41 15.45
N ALA A 193 1.34 -10.81 15.08
CA ALA A 193 0.01 -11.39 15.23
C ALA A 193 -0.82 -11.10 13.99
N ILE A 194 -1.77 -11.99 13.71
CA ILE A 194 -2.85 -11.74 12.76
C ILE A 194 -4.03 -11.19 13.56
N GLN A 195 -4.56 -10.05 13.12
CA GLN A 195 -5.66 -9.34 13.78
C GLN A 195 -6.77 -9.04 12.78
N PHE A 196 -8.01 -9.26 13.18
CA PHE A 196 -9.20 -8.95 12.39
C PHE A 196 -10.45 -8.95 13.29
N ASP A 197 -11.51 -8.29 12.85
CA ASP A 197 -12.83 -8.43 13.46
C ASP A 197 -13.62 -9.51 12.72
N LEU A 198 -14.28 -10.40 13.47
CA LEU A 198 -15.06 -11.50 12.91
C LEU A 198 -16.50 -11.46 13.41
N PHE A 199 -17.43 -11.67 12.48
CA PHE A 199 -18.82 -11.98 12.72
C PHE A 199 -19.18 -13.23 11.92
N ILE A 200 -19.81 -14.19 12.59
CA ILE A 200 -20.40 -15.39 11.97
C ILE A 200 -21.92 -15.25 12.08
N GLY A 201 -22.62 -15.60 11.00
CA GLY A 201 -24.06 -15.40 10.85
C GLY A 201 -24.85 -16.02 12.01
N ASN A 202 -25.86 -15.29 12.49
CA ASN A 202 -26.66 -15.67 13.66
C ASN A 202 -28.18 -15.57 13.39
N GLY A 203 -28.59 -15.62 12.12
CA GLY A 203 -29.98 -15.47 11.68
C GLY A 203 -30.54 -14.04 11.76
N THR A 204 -29.70 -13.04 12.05
CA THR A 204 -30.11 -11.61 12.13
C THR A 204 -29.37 -10.73 11.13
N ASN A 205 -29.83 -9.48 10.96
CA ASN A 205 -29.23 -8.47 10.07
C ASN A 205 -29.04 -8.97 8.62
N GLY A 206 -29.99 -9.78 8.15
CA GLY A 206 -29.98 -10.34 6.79
C GLY A 206 -29.00 -11.48 6.58
N CYS A 207 -28.27 -11.93 7.61
CA CYS A 207 -27.42 -13.12 7.52
C CYS A 207 -28.24 -14.35 7.90
N ASP A 208 -27.90 -15.48 7.29
CA ASP A 208 -28.36 -16.78 7.75
C ASP A 208 -27.74 -17.12 9.11
N ASP A 209 -28.33 -18.07 9.83
CA ASP A 209 -27.76 -18.63 11.05
C ASP A 209 -26.72 -19.69 10.67
N ALA A 210 -25.51 -19.59 11.20
CA ALA A 210 -24.50 -20.63 11.02
C ALA A 210 -24.90 -21.86 11.84
N GLU A 211 -24.82 -23.05 11.25
CA GLU A 211 -25.09 -24.28 11.98
C GLU A 211 -23.86 -24.75 12.77
N GLY A 212 -24.09 -25.62 13.76
CA GLY A 212 -22.99 -26.21 14.51
C GLY A 212 -22.00 -26.92 13.57
N ALA A 213 -20.71 -26.54 13.70
CA ALA A 213 -19.57 -26.91 12.86
C ALA A 213 -19.33 -26.03 11.61
N ASP A 214 -20.10 -24.97 11.38
CA ASP A 214 -19.81 -23.92 10.39
C ASP A 214 -18.75 -22.93 10.92
N ASP A 215 -17.69 -23.49 11.47
CA ASP A 215 -16.61 -22.74 12.10
C ASP A 215 -15.70 -22.11 11.05
N VAL A 216 -15.00 -21.05 11.46
CA VAL A 216 -13.95 -20.45 10.65
C VAL A 216 -12.59 -20.99 11.10
N ALA A 217 -11.89 -21.68 10.20
CA ALA A 217 -10.51 -22.08 10.43
C ALA A 217 -9.53 -20.99 9.98
N LEU A 218 -8.67 -20.52 10.88
CA LEU A 218 -7.51 -19.72 10.54
C LEU A 218 -6.29 -20.63 10.35
N GLU A 219 -5.73 -20.63 9.14
CA GLU A 219 -4.58 -21.45 8.77
C GLU A 219 -3.42 -20.61 8.23
N PHE A 220 -2.21 -21.17 8.31
CA PHE A 220 -1.03 -20.60 7.66
C PHE A 220 -0.29 -21.61 6.78
N SER A 221 0.37 -21.12 5.74
CA SER A 221 1.27 -21.90 4.88
C SER A 221 2.66 -21.29 4.84
N VAL A 222 3.71 -22.12 4.79
CA VAL A 222 5.12 -21.68 4.63
C VAL A 222 5.73 -22.15 3.31
N ASN A 223 4.91 -22.76 2.43
CA ASN A 223 5.35 -23.38 1.19
C ASN A 223 4.41 -23.00 0.03
N ASN A 224 4.05 -21.72 -0.05
CA ASN A 224 3.30 -21.16 -1.18
C ASN A 224 1.88 -21.77 -1.33
N GLY A 225 1.23 -22.10 -0.23
CA GLY A 225 -0.13 -22.66 -0.21
C GLY A 225 -0.22 -24.15 -0.54
N LEU A 226 0.91 -24.86 -0.67
CA LEU A 226 0.90 -26.30 -0.94
C LEU A 226 0.44 -27.12 0.27
N ASN A 227 0.86 -26.73 1.47
CA ASN A 227 0.40 -27.31 2.74
C ASN A 227 -0.01 -26.19 3.69
N TRP A 228 -0.99 -26.49 4.53
CA TRP A 228 -1.56 -25.57 5.51
C TRP A 228 -1.49 -26.18 6.91
N ALA A 229 -1.23 -25.32 7.89
CA ALA A 229 -1.21 -25.67 9.30
C ALA A 229 -2.24 -24.82 10.04
N MET A 230 -3.05 -25.47 10.87
CA MET A 230 -4.08 -24.82 11.68
C MET A 230 -3.44 -23.92 12.75
N MET A 231 -3.92 -22.68 12.86
CA MET A 231 -3.61 -21.77 13.95
C MET A 231 -4.71 -21.79 15.01
N GLN A 232 -5.96 -21.63 14.57
CA GLN A 232 -7.12 -21.55 15.45
C GLN A 232 -8.39 -21.93 14.68
N ILE A 233 -9.32 -22.59 15.37
CA ILE A 233 -10.73 -22.72 14.95
C ILE A 233 -11.52 -21.66 15.72
N LEU A 234 -12.34 -20.90 14.99
CA LEU A 234 -13.19 -19.84 15.49
C LEU A 234 -14.63 -20.35 15.43
N ASP A 235 -15.09 -20.81 16.58
CA ASP A 235 -16.40 -21.44 16.78
C ASP A 235 -17.53 -20.46 16.47
N GLU A 236 -18.49 -20.86 15.64
CA GLU A 236 -19.62 -20.01 15.22
C GLU A 236 -20.32 -19.31 16.41
N ALA A 237 -20.52 -20.06 17.50
CA ALA A 237 -21.30 -19.59 18.64
C ALA A 237 -20.57 -18.49 19.42
N ALA A 238 -19.24 -18.40 19.29
CA ALA A 238 -18.42 -17.37 19.92
C ALA A 238 -18.41 -16.04 19.14
N PHE A 239 -18.86 -16.03 17.88
CA PHE A 239 -18.76 -14.88 16.96
C PHE A 239 -20.10 -14.38 16.42
N ALA A 240 -21.20 -14.61 17.15
CA ALA A 240 -22.53 -14.07 16.84
C ALA A 240 -22.65 -12.53 16.93
N SER A 241 -21.55 -11.81 17.18
CA SER A 241 -21.40 -10.36 17.06
C SER A 241 -19.96 -10.04 16.66
N PHE A 242 -19.72 -8.92 15.95
CA PHE A 242 -18.35 -8.53 15.57
C PHE A 242 -17.44 -8.48 16.80
N THR A 243 -16.45 -9.37 16.79
CA THR A 243 -15.53 -9.57 17.90
C THR A 243 -14.10 -9.50 17.38
N PRO A 244 -13.23 -8.70 18.04
CA PRO A 244 -11.84 -8.63 17.66
C PRO A 244 -11.12 -9.94 17.97
N VAL A 245 -10.39 -10.44 16.98
CA VAL A 245 -9.54 -11.63 17.07
C VAL A 245 -8.09 -11.18 16.96
N SER A 246 -7.23 -11.71 17.83
CA SER A 246 -5.78 -11.54 17.74
C SER A 246 -5.09 -12.87 17.98
N VAL A 247 -4.47 -13.41 16.93
CA VAL A 247 -3.76 -14.70 16.99
C VAL A 247 -2.26 -14.47 16.79
N PRO A 248 -1.43 -14.71 17.81
CA PRO A 248 0.02 -14.56 17.66
C PRO A 248 0.56 -15.59 16.68
N TYR A 249 1.51 -15.20 15.83
CA TYR A 249 2.16 -16.13 14.92
C TYR A 249 2.94 -17.19 15.73
N PRO A 250 2.71 -18.51 15.51
CA PRO A 250 3.31 -19.59 16.30
C PRO A 250 4.81 -19.81 16.09
N SER A 251 5.57 -18.83 15.55
CA SER A 251 7.03 -18.96 15.42
C SER A 251 7.64 -19.53 16.71
N PRO A 252 8.60 -20.47 16.61
CA PRO A 252 9.40 -20.77 17.77
C PRO A 252 10.11 -19.47 18.14
N ARG A 253 9.63 -18.80 19.20
CA ARG A 253 10.37 -17.72 19.87
C ARG A 253 11.81 -18.18 19.92
N LYS A 254 12.73 -17.33 19.47
CA LYS A 254 14.16 -17.50 19.74
C LYS A 254 14.34 -17.60 21.26
N ARG A 255 14.18 -18.78 21.84
CA ARG A 255 14.64 -19.06 23.19
C ARG A 255 16.14 -18.87 23.10
N ARG A 256 16.67 -17.89 23.84
CA ARG A 256 18.11 -17.79 24.07
C ARG A 256 18.56 -19.15 24.60
N ALA A 257 19.14 -19.98 23.75
CA ALA A 257 19.83 -21.18 24.19
C ALA A 257 21.11 -20.70 24.89
N PRO A 258 21.43 -21.20 26.11
CA PRO A 258 22.75 -21.02 26.69
C PRO A 258 23.79 -21.57 25.70
N CYS A 259 24.94 -20.88 25.60
CA CYS A 259 26.06 -21.31 24.78
C CYS A 259 26.33 -22.82 24.94
N CYS A 260 26.59 -23.48 23.80
CA CYS A 260 26.93 -24.91 23.63
C CYS A 260 25.77 -25.81 23.15
N ALA A 261 25.18 -25.48 22.00
CA ALA A 261 24.66 -26.50 21.08
C ALA A 261 24.70 -25.94 19.64
N CYS A 262 25.84 -26.10 18.98
CA CYS A 262 25.93 -25.91 17.53
C CYS A 262 25.25 -27.09 16.84
N GLY A 263 24.08 -26.85 16.26
CA GLY A 263 23.49 -27.67 15.21
C GLY A 263 23.02 -26.72 14.12
N ASN A 264 23.57 -26.85 12.92
CA ASN A 264 23.21 -26.05 11.75
C ASN A 264 21.69 -26.07 11.52
N TRP A 265 21.02 -24.98 11.87
CA TRP A 265 19.68 -24.68 11.38
C TRP A 265 19.72 -23.31 10.75
N ALA A 266 19.40 -23.28 9.46
CA ALA A 266 19.60 -22.17 8.55
C ALA A 266 19.12 -20.83 9.14
N SER A 267 20.07 -19.95 9.43
CA SER A 267 19.87 -18.52 9.48
C SER A 267 19.52 -18.05 8.06
N GLY A 268 18.24 -18.01 7.70
CA GLY A 268 17.82 -17.55 6.37
C GLY A 268 16.43 -17.95 5.87
N ALA A 269 15.61 -18.63 6.67
CA ALA A 269 14.25 -18.97 6.24
C ALA A 269 13.33 -17.73 6.26
N ARG A 270 13.31 -16.99 5.13
CA ARG A 270 12.23 -16.05 4.80
C ARG A 270 10.93 -16.85 4.78
N THR A 271 10.15 -16.77 5.85
CA THR A 271 8.94 -17.58 6.00
C THR A 271 7.79 -16.79 5.43
N LYS A 272 7.48 -17.07 4.16
CA LYS A 272 6.41 -16.45 3.37
C LYS A 272 5.06 -17.05 3.77
N MET A 273 4.17 -16.27 4.36
CA MET A 273 2.90 -16.76 4.91
C MET A 273 1.65 -16.35 4.16
N TYR A 274 0.80 -17.35 3.89
CA TYR A 274 -0.55 -17.19 3.38
C TYR A 274 -1.50 -17.39 4.55
N GLY A 275 -2.46 -16.49 4.79
CA GLY A 275 -3.57 -16.75 5.69
C GLY A 275 -4.79 -17.21 4.88
N ARG A 276 -5.42 -18.34 5.21
CA ARG A 276 -6.71 -18.76 4.62
C ARG A 276 -7.75 -18.88 5.72
N SER A 277 -8.91 -18.26 5.52
CA SER A 277 -10.15 -18.63 6.21
C SER A 277 -10.89 -19.63 5.33
N THR A 278 -11.30 -20.79 5.82
CA THR A 278 -12.23 -21.67 5.08
C THR A 278 -13.52 -21.79 5.86
N MET A 279 -14.65 -21.43 5.25
CA MET A 279 -15.97 -21.82 5.72
C MET A 279 -16.45 -23.01 4.88
N TRP A 280 -16.94 -24.04 5.56
CA TRP A 280 -17.55 -25.23 4.97
C TRP A 280 -19.07 -25.10 5.13
N TRP A 281 -19.81 -25.48 4.09
CA TRP A 281 -21.25 -25.76 4.11
C TRP A 281 -21.45 -27.16 3.51
#